data_AF-A0A7J4TZR9-F1
#
_entry.id   AF-A0A7J4TZR9-F1
#
_cell.length_a   1.000
_cell.length_b   1.000
_cell.length_c   1.000
_cell.angle_alpha   90.00
_cell.angle_beta   90.00
_cell.angle_gamma   90.00
#
_symmetry.space_group_name_H-M   'P 1'
#
loop_
_entity.id
_entity.type
_entity.pdbx_description
1 polymer ?
#
loop_
_entity_poly.entity_id
_entity_poly.type
_entity_poly.pdbx_seq_one_letter_code
_entity_poly.pdbx_strand_id
1 'polypeptide(L)' 'MGHLDDVNMSWFAHLRTAWGMAAVFLIGSIRLFVHGILPFVDDKAGQTTVAKARTRMGHDD' A
#
# COMPACT_ATOMS: atom_id res chain seq x y z
N MET A 1 -9.52 21.52 -9.06
CA MET A 1 -8.20 20.94 -8.76
C MET A 1 -8.03 19.82 -9.77
N GLY A 2 -7.33 20.04 -10.88
CA GLY A 2 -7.36 19.11 -12.04
C GLY A 2 -7.16 17.64 -11.65
N HIS A 3 -6.26 17.37 -10.70
CA HIS A 3 -6.01 16.02 -10.20
C HIS A 3 -7.23 15.27 -9.63
N LEU A 4 -8.15 15.96 -8.93
CA LEU A 4 -9.36 15.32 -8.38
C LEU A 4 -10.37 14.98 -9.48
N ASP A 5 -10.40 15.81 -10.53
CA ASP A 5 -11.24 15.61 -11.72
C ASP A 5 -10.69 14.43 -12.55
N ASP A 6 -9.36 14.32 -12.67
CA ASP A 6 -8.66 13.22 -13.36
C ASP A 6 -8.96 11.85 -12.73
N VAL A 7 -9.05 11.78 -11.40
CA VAL A 7 -9.33 10.53 -10.68
C VAL A 7 -10.82 10.32 -10.39
N ASN A 8 -11.68 11.28 -10.73
CA ASN A 8 -13.11 11.25 -10.44
C ASN A 8 -13.44 10.95 -8.96
N MET A 9 -12.78 11.64 -8.03
CA MET A 9 -12.97 11.45 -6.58
C MET A 9 -13.20 12.78 -5.85
N SER A 10 -14.03 12.73 -4.81
CA SER A 10 -14.08 13.84 -3.83
C SER A 10 -12.76 13.93 -3.06
N TRP A 11 -12.42 15.13 -2.57
CA TRP A 11 -11.19 15.36 -1.82
C TRP A 11 -11.00 14.38 -0.64
N PHE A 12 -12.07 14.14 0.14
CA PHE A 12 -12.02 13.22 1.28
C PHE A 12 -11.85 11.75 0.86
N ALA A 13 -12.45 11.35 -0.26
CA ALA A 13 -12.27 10.00 -0.80
C ALA A 13 -10.82 9.81 -1.27
N HIS A 14 -10.29 10.79 -2.00
CA HIS A 14 -8.90 10.79 -2.47
C HIS A 14 -7.90 10.75 -1.31
N LEU A 15 -8.10 11.60 -0.29
CA LEU A 15 -7.27 11.62 0.93
C LEU A 15 -7.27 10.25 1.63
N ARG A 16 -8.44 9.64 1.81
CA ARG A 16 -8.57 8.33 2.48
C ARG A 16 -7.81 7.25 1.72
N THR A 17 -7.90 7.23 0.38
CA THR A 17 -7.15 6.29 -0.45
C THR A 17 -5.64 6.53 -0.34
N ALA A 18 -5.19 7.78 -0.43
CA ALA A 18 -3.77 8.14 -0.31
C ALA A 18 -3.19 7.72 1.05
N TRP A 19 -3.90 7.97 2.15
CA TRP A 19 -3.47 7.57 3.49
C TRP A 19 -3.51 6.05 3.69
N GLY A 20 -4.50 5.38 3.11
CA GLY A 20 -4.56 3.92 3.10
C GLY A 20 -3.35 3.30 2.39
N MET A 21 -2.91 3.88 1.27
CA MET A 21 -1.70 3.47 0.55
C MET A 21 -0.44 3.75 1.38
N ALA A 22 -0.31 4.94 1.96
CA ALA A 22 0.81 5.31 2.81
C ALA A 22 0.98 4.33 3.99
N ALA A 23 -0.12 3.94 4.65
CA ALA A 23 -0.09 2.96 5.73
C ALA A 23 0.40 1.58 5.26
N VAL A 24 -0.05 1.10 4.09
CA VAL A 24 0.42 -0.17 3.52
C VAL A 24 1.92 -0.12 3.22
N PHE A 25 2.42 0.96 2.63
CA PHE A 25 3.84 1.09 2.33
C PHE A 25 4.70 1.23 3.59
N LEU A 26 4.24 1.99 4.59
CA LEU A 26 4.95 2.15 5.85
C LEU A 26 5.05 0.82 6.62
N ILE A 27 3.93 0.10 6.77
CA ILE A 27 3.93 -1.20 7.45
C ILE A 27 4.75 -2.20 6.63
N GLY A 28 4.59 -2.20 5.31
CA GLY A 28 5.32 -3.07 4.40
C GLY A 28 6.83 -2.89 4.44
N SER A 29 7.31 -1.64 4.49
CA SER A 29 8.75 -1.35 4.59
C SER A 29 9.32 -1.81 5.93
N ILE A 30 8.62 -1.58 7.04
CA ILE A 30 8.99 -2.10 8.36
C ILE A 30 9.09 -3.63 8.33
N ARG A 31 8.10 -4.31 7.76
CA ARG A 31 8.12 -5.78 7.60
C ARG A 31 9.31 -6.26 6.78
N LEU A 32 9.65 -5.55 5.70
CA LEU A 32 10.81 -5.88 4.86
C LEU A 32 12.14 -5.65 5.59
N PHE A 33 12.28 -4.59 6.39
CA PHE A 33 13.47 -4.39 7.22
C PHE A 33 13.61 -5.51 8.27
N VAL A 34 12.51 -5.88 8.93
CA VAL A 34 12.52 -7.01 9.87
C VAL A 34 12.87 -8.31 9.16
N HIS A 35 12.26 -8.60 8.00
CA HIS A 35 12.58 -9.78 7.19
C HIS A 35 14.05 -9.80 6.75
N GLY A 36 14.65 -8.65 6.44
CA GLY A 36 16.08 -8.57 6.10
C GLY A 36 17.01 -8.99 7.24
N ILE A 37 16.59 -8.80 8.50
CA ILE A 37 17.36 -9.19 9.70
C ILE A 37 16.97 -10.61 10.16
N LEU A 38 15.67 -10.93 10.14
CA LEU A 38 15.06 -12.16 10.65
C LEU A 38 14.14 -12.77 9.57
N PRO A 39 14.70 -13.38 8.51
CA PRO A 39 13.92 -13.80 7.33
C PRO A 39 12.86 -14.87 7.61
N PHE A 40 13.02 -15.62 8.69
CA PHE A 40 12.11 -16.69 9.12
C PHE A 40 10.87 -16.18 9.89
N VAL A 41 10.83 -14.91 10.32
CA VAL A 41 9.70 -14.34 11.09
C VAL A 41 8.55 -13.93 10.16
N ASP A 42 8.86 -13.45 8.95
CA ASP A 42 7.89 -12.99 7.97
C ASP A 42 8.39 -13.26 6.56
N ASP A 43 8.37 -14.53 6.14
CA ASP A 43 8.90 -15.01 4.86
C ASP A 43 8.14 -14.49 3.62
N LYS A 44 6.91 -14.00 3.82
CA LYS A 44 6.05 -13.41 2.78
C LYS A 44 5.90 -11.89 2.90
N ALA A 45 6.80 -11.21 3.61
CA ALA A 45 6.76 -9.76 3.84
C ALA A 45 6.56 -8.96 2.55
N GLY A 46 7.42 -9.18 1.56
CA GLY A 46 7.38 -8.47 0.27
C GLY A 46 6.14 -8.82 -0.56
N GLN A 47 5.90 -10.11 -0.80
CA GLN A 47 4.79 -10.60 -1.63
C GLN A 47 3.44 -10.08 -1.12
N THR A 48 3.19 -10.21 0.19
CA THR A 48 1.94 -9.77 0.81
C THR A 48 1.79 -8.24 0.77
N THR A 49 2.89 -7.49 0.92
CA THR A 49 2.85 -6.03 0.85
C THR A 49 2.50 -5.56 -0.56
N VAL A 50 3.13 -6.15 -1.58
CA VAL A 50 2.87 -5.84 -2.99
C VAL A 50 1.44 -6.20 -3.37
N ALA A 51 0.95 -7.40 -3.00
CA ALA A 51 -0.44 -7.79 -3.23
C ALA A 51 -1.41 -6.77 -2.61
N LYS A 52 -1.25 -6.43 -1.33
CA LYS A 52 -2.11 -5.43 -0.66
C LYS A 52 -2.08 -4.04 -1.30
N ALA A 53 -0.93 -3.63 -1.86
CA ALA A 53 -0.82 -2.38 -2.59
C ALA A 53 -1.56 -2.47 -3.94
N ARG A 54 -1.39 -3.58 -4.67
CA ARG A 54 -2.05 -3.85 -5.95
C ARG A 54 -3.57 -3.90 -5.83
N THR A 55 -4.11 -4.63 -4.86
CA THR A 55 -5.55 -4.67 -4.59
C THR A 55 -6.11 -3.26 -4.36
N ARG A 56 -5.37 -2.40 -3.62
CA ARG A 56 -5.78 -1.00 -3.37
C ARG A 56 -5.67 -0.09 -4.59
N MET A 57 -4.83 -0.45 -5.57
CA MET A 57 -4.76 0.21 -6.87
C MET A 57 -5.83 -0.29 -7.85
N GLY A 58 -6.71 -1.22 -7.43
CA GLY A 58 -7.78 -1.76 -8.26
C GLY A 58 -7.33 -2.84 -9.23
N HIS A 59 -6.21 -3.50 -8.95
CA HIS A 59 -5.81 -4.70 -9.68
C HIS A 59 -6.40 -5.94 -9.02
N ASP A 60 -6.91 -6.86 -9.84
CA ASP A 60 -7.23 -8.21 -9.40
C ASP A 60 -5.92 -9.03 -9.34
N ASP A 61 -5.73 -9.74 -8.22
CA ASP A 61 -4.56 -10.56 -7.92
C ASP A 61 -4.79 -12.04 -8.24
#